data_AF-A0A661PIE3-F1
#
_entry.id   AF-A0A661PIE3-F1
#
_cell.length_a   1.000
_cell.length_b   1.000
_cell.length_c   1.000
_cell.angle_alpha   90.00
_cell.angle_beta   90.00
_cell.angle_gamma   90.00
#
_symmetry.space_group_name_H-M   'P 1'
#
loop_
_entity.id
_entity.type
_entity.pdbx_description
1 polymer ?
#
loop_
_entity_poly.entity_id
_entity_poly.type
_entity_poly.pdbx_seq_one_letter_code
_entity_poly.pdbx_strand_id
1 'polypeptide(L)'
;MLRSADYHWGIMVRSVFEVGESWVVLRRLWLGGRVAALCALWSCAAAPPTESGSHSVSAAGSTAVEEKVSDGKSTVTVLSRPGDERRKPKPAVGATPPLTDEVCQQRPACAERGLCAASGQDCVARSYADCERMTACASGKCAFTAGQCQPVPDCKDAHECGVRGRCQNDGAGCVAGAVEDCRGATLCPSDGLCSLADGVCVAQLPGDCRRAAACLKQGRCSPRSGACVALRDNECRRSEGCRRDGKCSARGGTCVKSCRESEACANGGRCGEPPAARAGEASCIVVSDQDCQKAAICAELGHCSMGLARRCEAGDDVECRRSRLCREQGRCTATRGRCWPGSKAECEQSTVACKREGRCNHDAGRCVR
;
A
#
# COMPACT_ATOMS: atom_id res chain seq x y z
N MET A 1 66.08 4.93 -26.07
CA MET A 1 65.97 6.25 -25.40
C MET A 1 64.91 6.12 -24.32
N LEU A 2 65.32 6.36 -23.08
CA LEU A 2 64.55 6.25 -21.82
C LEU A 2 63.62 7.46 -21.61
N ARG A 3 62.71 7.30 -20.62
CA ARG A 3 61.94 8.30 -19.84
C ARG A 3 60.51 8.57 -20.34
N SER A 4 59.47 8.66 -19.51
CA SER A 4 59.32 8.54 -18.05
C SER A 4 57.84 8.26 -17.73
N ALA A 5 57.60 7.55 -16.64
CA ALA A 5 56.31 7.42 -15.98
C ALA A 5 56.20 8.50 -14.89
N ASP A 6 55.05 9.19 -14.79
CA ASP A 6 54.73 10.08 -13.68
C ASP A 6 53.64 9.46 -12.81
N TYR A 7 54.02 9.23 -11.56
CA TYR A 7 53.19 8.77 -10.44
C TYR A 7 52.51 9.98 -9.78
N HIS A 8 51.18 9.95 -9.66
CA HIS A 8 50.44 10.91 -8.85
C HIS A 8 50.44 10.51 -7.37
N TRP A 9 50.85 11.46 -6.52
CA TRP A 9 50.84 11.39 -5.06
C TRP A 9 49.43 11.55 -4.47
N GLY A 10 49.16 10.76 -3.43
CA GLY A 10 47.92 10.78 -2.67
C GLY A 10 47.80 11.95 -1.69
N ILE A 11 46.56 12.37 -1.47
CA ILE A 11 46.14 13.23 -0.36
C ILE A 11 45.17 12.40 0.47
N MET A 12 45.63 11.86 1.61
CA MET A 12 44.75 11.32 2.64
C MET A 12 44.45 12.43 3.65
N VAL A 13 43.17 12.78 3.76
CA VAL A 13 42.64 13.67 4.78
C VAL A 13 42.58 12.90 6.11
N ARG A 14 43.31 13.37 7.12
CA ARG A 14 43.21 12.91 8.51
C ARG A 14 41.95 13.52 9.13
N SER A 15 40.93 12.70 9.38
CA SER A 15 39.86 13.03 10.31
C SER A 15 40.35 12.71 11.72
N VAL A 16 40.44 13.75 12.55
CA VAL A 16 40.67 13.66 13.99
C VAL A 16 39.34 13.23 14.62
N PHE A 17 39.31 12.06 15.26
CA PHE A 17 38.27 11.66 16.20
C PHE A 17 38.94 11.48 17.56
N GLU A 18 38.63 12.37 18.50
CA GLU A 18 38.87 12.17 19.92
C GLU A 18 37.80 11.20 20.44
N VAL A 19 38.21 9.98 20.82
CA VAL A 19 37.46 9.12 21.73
C VAL A 19 38.46 8.39 22.62
N GLY A 20 38.18 8.40 23.92
CA GLY A 20 39.08 8.04 25.01
C GLY A 20 39.58 6.60 25.04
N GLU A 21 40.82 6.50 25.53
CA GLU A 21 41.39 5.50 26.42
C GLU A 21 40.78 4.09 26.45
N SER A 22 41.48 3.13 25.84
CA SER A 22 42.04 1.94 26.53
C SER A 22 42.81 1.07 25.54
N TRP A 23 44.11 0.99 25.76
CA TRP A 23 45.05 0.21 24.96
C TRP A 23 45.04 -1.27 25.40
N VAL A 24 44.76 -2.17 24.45
CA VAL A 24 45.32 -3.52 24.47
C VAL A 24 46.08 -3.72 23.16
N VAL A 25 47.41 -3.66 23.29
CA VAL A 25 48.36 -3.91 22.21
C VAL A 25 48.40 -5.42 21.96
N LEU A 26 47.87 -5.87 20.83
CA LEU A 26 48.19 -7.18 20.26
C LEU A 26 48.79 -6.99 18.87
N ARG A 27 50.13 -6.98 18.83
CA ARG A 27 50.92 -7.15 17.61
C ARG A 27 50.63 -8.54 17.04
N ARG A 28 50.05 -8.62 15.84
CA ARG A 28 50.09 -9.85 15.02
C ARG A 28 51.14 -9.71 13.94
N LEU A 29 52.23 -10.44 14.13
CA LEU A 29 53.16 -10.84 13.08
C LEU A 29 52.42 -11.76 12.11
N TRP A 30 52.43 -11.38 10.84
CA TRP A 30 51.92 -12.19 9.73
C TRP A 30 53.10 -12.97 9.16
N LEU A 31 53.18 -14.26 9.48
CA LEU A 31 54.02 -15.22 8.79
C LEU A 31 53.12 -16.35 8.29
N GLY A 32 53.10 -16.50 6.96
CA GLY A 32 52.34 -17.54 6.29
C GLY A 32 52.91 -18.93 6.53
N GLY A 33 52.06 -19.95 6.43
CA GLY A 33 52.49 -21.34 6.44
C GLY A 33 51.43 -22.28 6.97
N ARG A 34 50.94 -23.15 6.08
CA ARG A 34 50.04 -24.29 6.32
C ARG A 34 50.52 -25.19 7.47
N VAL A 35 49.63 -25.65 8.36
CA VAL A 35 49.55 -27.05 8.85
C VAL A 35 48.11 -27.34 9.33
N ALA A 36 47.72 -28.59 9.13
CA ALA A 36 46.43 -29.23 9.38
C ALA A 36 46.00 -29.36 10.86
N ALA A 37 44.70 -29.62 10.99
CA ALA A 37 43.99 -30.46 11.97
C ALA A 37 44.44 -30.44 13.44
N LEU A 38 43.52 -30.03 14.32
CA LEU A 38 43.28 -30.68 15.61
C LEU A 38 41.83 -30.42 16.05
N CYS A 39 41.12 -31.51 16.32
CA CYS A 39 39.85 -31.54 17.04
C CYS A 39 40.06 -31.05 18.47
N ALA A 40 39.16 -30.22 18.99
CA ALA A 40 38.89 -30.16 20.41
C ALA A 40 37.45 -29.71 20.66
N LEU A 41 36.71 -30.66 21.23
CA LEU A 41 35.44 -30.57 21.92
C LEU A 41 35.31 -29.31 22.78
N TRP A 42 34.22 -28.55 22.61
CA TRP A 42 33.64 -27.85 23.75
C TRP A 42 32.12 -27.77 23.67
N SER A 43 31.51 -28.51 24.59
CA SER A 43 30.09 -28.49 24.91
C SER A 43 29.71 -27.14 25.53
N CYS A 44 28.77 -26.44 24.91
CA CYS A 44 27.96 -25.44 25.60
C CYS A 44 26.53 -25.95 25.68
N ALA A 45 26.19 -26.55 26.82
CA ALA A 45 24.83 -26.71 27.27
C ALA A 45 24.28 -25.32 27.64
N ALA A 46 23.23 -24.88 26.97
CA ALA A 46 22.40 -23.78 27.42
C ALA A 46 20.95 -24.28 27.45
N ALA A 47 20.43 -24.48 28.65
CA ALA A 47 19.04 -24.78 28.91
C ALA A 47 18.15 -23.54 28.63
N PRO A 48 16.90 -23.72 28.19
CA PRO A 48 15.95 -22.63 27.99
C PRO A 48 15.23 -22.26 29.29
N PRO A 49 14.87 -20.98 29.51
CA PRO A 49 13.92 -20.63 30.56
C PRO A 49 12.50 -20.98 30.13
N THR A 50 11.87 -21.82 30.94
CA THR A 50 10.43 -22.08 30.98
C THR A 50 9.74 -20.91 31.69
N GLU A 51 8.87 -20.17 30.99
CA GLU A 51 7.82 -19.37 31.64
C GLU A 51 6.45 -19.78 31.09
N SER A 52 5.79 -20.57 31.92
CA SER A 52 4.38 -20.91 31.88
C SER A 52 3.57 -19.73 32.43
N GLY A 53 2.89 -19.00 31.55
CA GLY A 53 1.92 -17.97 31.89
C GLY A 53 0.53 -18.34 31.39
N SER A 54 -0.20 -19.09 32.21
CA SER A 54 -1.64 -19.35 32.06
C SER A 54 -2.45 -18.10 32.39
N HIS A 55 -3.18 -17.54 31.44
CA HIS A 55 -4.26 -16.59 31.75
C HIS A 55 -5.59 -17.06 31.17
N SER A 56 -6.48 -17.28 32.13
CA SER A 56 -7.85 -17.73 32.06
C SER A 56 -8.74 -16.72 31.35
N VAL A 57 -9.70 -17.30 30.63
CA VAL A 57 -10.90 -16.67 30.08
C VAL A 57 -11.70 -15.99 31.21
N SER A 58 -12.17 -14.77 30.99
CA SER A 58 -13.33 -14.21 31.70
C SER A 58 -14.09 -13.23 30.82
N ALA A 59 -15.40 -13.37 30.89
CA ALA A 59 -16.42 -12.79 30.04
C ALA A 59 -16.94 -11.45 30.59
N ALA A 60 -17.67 -10.76 29.71
CA ALA A 60 -18.80 -9.85 29.95
C ALA A 60 -18.58 -8.61 30.83
N GLY A 61 -18.88 -7.45 30.25
CA GLY A 61 -19.01 -6.19 30.98
C GLY A 61 -19.34 -5.01 30.07
N SER A 62 -20.51 -5.04 29.42
CA SER A 62 -21.07 -3.88 28.73
C SER A 62 -21.39 -2.79 29.75
N THR A 63 -20.66 -1.68 29.73
CA THR A 63 -20.98 -0.48 30.49
C THR A 63 -21.58 0.55 29.53
N ALA A 64 -22.87 0.82 29.72
CA ALA A 64 -23.56 1.94 29.11
C ALA A 64 -23.14 3.22 29.84
N VAL A 65 -22.65 4.20 29.09
CA VAL A 65 -22.35 5.54 29.59
C VAL A 65 -23.58 6.41 29.30
N GLU A 66 -24.26 6.85 30.37
CA GLU A 66 -25.23 7.95 30.32
C GLU A 66 -24.47 9.28 30.16
N GLU A 67 -24.60 9.93 29.00
CA GLU A 67 -24.30 11.35 28.86
C GLU A 67 -25.60 12.16 29.05
N LYS A 68 -25.65 12.90 30.16
CA LYS A 68 -26.60 14.02 30.34
C LYS A 68 -26.02 15.24 29.66
N VAL A 69 -26.71 15.75 28.63
CA VAL A 69 -26.54 17.11 28.11
C VAL A 69 -27.87 17.85 28.24
N SER A 70 -27.91 18.79 29.18
CA SER A 70 -28.88 19.88 29.23
C SER A 70 -28.32 21.04 28.41
N ASP A 71 -29.12 21.59 27.50
CA ASP A 71 -29.50 23.01 27.55
C ASP A 71 -30.28 23.46 26.30
N GLY A 72 -31.53 23.87 26.57
CA GLY A 72 -32.16 25.07 26.06
C GLY A 72 -32.16 25.36 24.55
N LYS A 73 -33.30 25.09 23.91
CA LYS A 73 -33.99 26.09 23.06
C LYS A 73 -35.41 25.66 22.69
N SER A 74 -36.34 26.53 23.09
CA SER A 74 -37.73 26.75 22.65
C SER A 74 -38.31 25.80 21.60
N THR A 75 -39.18 24.90 22.05
CA THR A 75 -40.14 24.20 21.18
C THR A 75 -41.40 25.04 21.05
N VAL A 76 -41.64 25.58 19.84
CA VAL A 76 -42.94 26.12 19.44
C VAL A 76 -43.90 24.93 19.25
N THR A 77 -44.89 24.82 20.13
CA THR A 77 -45.97 23.83 20.00
C THR A 77 -46.92 24.26 18.89
N VAL A 78 -46.71 23.77 17.67
CA VAL A 78 -47.70 23.85 16.60
C VAL A 78 -48.75 22.78 16.86
N LEU A 79 -49.91 23.19 17.37
CA LEU A 79 -51.12 22.37 17.42
C LEU A 79 -51.64 22.16 15.99
N SER A 80 -51.20 21.07 15.36
CA SER A 80 -51.76 20.61 14.09
C SER A 80 -53.07 19.88 14.30
N ARG A 81 -54.11 20.33 13.60
CA ARG A 81 -55.47 19.76 13.56
C ARG A 81 -55.46 18.26 13.23
N PRO A 82 -56.26 17.43 13.93
CA PRO A 82 -56.51 16.06 13.53
C PRO A 82 -57.51 16.04 12.36
N GLY A 83 -57.05 15.62 11.18
CA GLY A 83 -57.93 15.42 10.04
C GLY A 83 -57.34 15.85 8.71
N ASP A 84 -56.27 15.19 8.26
CA ASP A 84 -55.99 14.98 6.83
C ASP A 84 -54.94 13.86 6.70
N GLU A 85 -55.31 12.62 7.06
CA GLU A 85 -54.56 11.45 6.61
C GLU A 85 -54.78 11.30 5.09
N ARG A 86 -54.03 12.10 4.33
CA ARG A 86 -53.79 11.80 2.92
C ARG A 86 -53.16 10.43 2.86
N ARG A 87 -53.98 9.47 2.43
CA ARG A 87 -53.63 8.10 2.06
C ARG A 87 -52.23 8.08 1.44
N LYS A 88 -51.24 7.65 2.22
CA LYS A 88 -49.98 7.17 1.64
C LYS A 88 -50.37 6.08 0.64
N PRO A 89 -49.93 6.14 -0.63
CA PRO A 89 -50.19 5.07 -1.57
C PRO A 89 -49.70 3.77 -0.93
N LYS A 90 -50.62 2.81 -0.79
CA LYS A 90 -50.33 1.45 -0.35
C LYS A 90 -49.16 0.96 -1.18
N PRO A 91 -48.03 0.50 -0.60
CA PRO A 91 -46.93 -0.04 -1.38
C PRO A 91 -47.51 -1.12 -2.30
N ALA A 92 -47.19 -1.04 -3.60
CA ALA A 92 -47.67 -1.99 -4.57
C ALA A 92 -47.31 -3.41 -4.11
N VAL A 93 -48.33 -4.14 -3.64
CA VAL A 93 -48.23 -5.55 -3.28
C VAL A 93 -47.96 -6.28 -4.59
N GLY A 94 -46.71 -6.67 -4.85
CA GLY A 94 -46.40 -7.47 -6.03
C GLY A 94 -44.95 -7.51 -6.51
N ALA A 95 -44.05 -6.64 -6.04
CA ALA A 95 -42.64 -6.74 -6.41
C ALA A 95 -41.88 -7.61 -5.40
N THR A 96 -41.73 -8.91 -5.70
CA THR A 96 -40.73 -9.74 -5.02
C THR A 96 -39.36 -9.07 -5.14
N PRO A 97 -38.59 -8.92 -4.04
CA PRO A 97 -37.26 -8.34 -4.12
C PRO A 97 -36.37 -9.15 -5.07
N PRO A 98 -35.47 -8.49 -5.80
CA PRO A 98 -34.59 -9.17 -6.74
C PRO A 98 -33.69 -10.17 -6.00
N LEU A 99 -33.54 -11.35 -6.60
CA LEU A 99 -32.64 -12.39 -6.09
C LEU A 99 -31.19 -11.93 -6.25
N THR A 100 -30.40 -11.99 -5.16
CA THR A 100 -28.97 -11.63 -5.17
C THR A 100 -28.09 -12.85 -4.91
N ASP A 101 -26.80 -12.76 -5.25
CA ASP A 101 -25.82 -13.82 -4.99
C ASP A 101 -25.78 -14.15 -3.48
N GLU A 102 -25.90 -13.16 -2.58
CA GLU A 102 -25.95 -13.39 -1.13
C GLU A 102 -27.15 -14.26 -0.72
N VAL A 103 -28.32 -14.05 -1.33
CA VAL A 103 -29.51 -14.86 -1.05
C VAL A 103 -29.31 -16.28 -1.55
N CYS A 104 -28.71 -16.48 -2.73
CA CYS A 104 -28.39 -17.82 -3.24
C CYS A 104 -27.37 -18.54 -2.37
N GLN A 105 -26.37 -17.84 -1.83
CA GLN A 105 -25.35 -18.42 -0.95
C GLN A 105 -25.91 -18.93 0.38
N GLN A 106 -27.01 -18.36 0.87
CA GLN A 106 -27.68 -18.81 2.09
C GLN A 106 -28.63 -20.00 1.85
N ARG A 107 -28.92 -20.34 0.59
CA ARG A 107 -29.83 -21.43 0.27
C ARG A 107 -29.12 -22.80 0.35
N PRO A 108 -29.82 -23.86 0.78
CA PRO A 108 -29.27 -25.23 0.79
C PRO A 108 -28.70 -25.66 -0.57
N ALA A 109 -29.35 -25.24 -1.66
CA ALA A 109 -28.91 -25.53 -3.03
C ALA A 109 -27.48 -25.06 -3.35
N CYS A 110 -26.97 -24.02 -2.67
CA CYS A 110 -25.56 -23.62 -2.78
C CYS A 110 -24.64 -24.69 -2.16
N ALA A 111 -24.91 -25.10 -0.93
CA ALA A 111 -24.11 -26.11 -0.22
C ALA A 111 -24.24 -27.53 -0.79
N GLU A 112 -25.38 -27.86 -1.39
CA GLU A 112 -25.68 -29.20 -1.91
C GLU A 112 -25.36 -29.37 -3.39
N ARG A 113 -25.46 -28.30 -4.19
CA ARG A 113 -25.39 -28.37 -5.67
C ARG A 113 -24.50 -27.28 -6.28
N GLY A 114 -23.89 -26.41 -5.47
CA GLY A 114 -23.07 -25.30 -5.95
C GLY A 114 -23.86 -24.18 -6.63
N LEU A 115 -25.17 -24.08 -6.42
CA LEU A 115 -26.02 -23.03 -7.02
C LEU A 115 -25.96 -21.74 -6.19
N CYS A 116 -24.81 -21.08 -6.19
CA CYS A 116 -24.51 -19.98 -5.28
C CYS A 116 -24.64 -18.57 -5.90
N ALA A 117 -24.94 -18.46 -7.19
CA ALA A 117 -25.01 -17.19 -7.90
C ALA A 117 -26.41 -16.93 -8.47
N ALA A 118 -26.92 -15.72 -8.38
CA ALA A 118 -28.22 -15.32 -8.89
C ALA A 118 -28.19 -15.06 -10.41
N SER A 119 -29.14 -15.61 -11.14
CA SER A 119 -29.33 -15.33 -12.57
C SER A 119 -30.82 -15.16 -12.84
N GLY A 120 -31.27 -13.91 -12.92
CA GLY A 120 -32.69 -13.59 -13.01
C GLY A 120 -33.42 -13.96 -11.72
N GLN A 121 -34.29 -14.97 -11.78
CA GLN A 121 -35.04 -15.48 -10.62
C GLN A 121 -34.50 -16.83 -10.09
N ASP A 122 -33.44 -17.35 -10.70
CA ASP A 122 -32.87 -18.64 -10.36
C ASP A 122 -31.50 -18.52 -9.69
N CYS A 123 -31.16 -19.50 -8.87
CA CYS A 123 -29.79 -19.69 -8.40
C CYS A 123 -29.10 -20.71 -9.32
N VAL A 124 -27.93 -20.32 -9.85
CA VAL A 124 -27.12 -21.10 -10.80
C VAL A 124 -25.68 -21.22 -10.29
N ALA A 125 -24.94 -22.19 -10.82
CA ALA A 125 -23.49 -22.21 -10.70
C ALA A 125 -22.92 -21.42 -11.89
N ARG A 126 -22.30 -20.27 -11.64
CA ARG A 126 -21.75 -19.38 -12.68
C ARG A 126 -20.26 -19.64 -12.89
N SER A 127 -19.59 -20.17 -11.88
CA SER A 127 -18.15 -20.41 -11.90
C SER A 127 -17.76 -21.54 -10.94
N TYR A 128 -16.50 -21.96 -11.02
CA TYR A 128 -15.93 -22.91 -10.05
C TYR A 128 -15.99 -22.41 -8.60
N ALA A 129 -15.97 -21.08 -8.36
CA ALA A 129 -16.09 -20.51 -7.02
C ALA A 129 -17.44 -20.83 -6.36
N ASP A 130 -18.49 -21.07 -7.15
CA ASP A 130 -19.78 -21.54 -6.64
C ASP A 130 -19.69 -23.03 -6.27
N CYS A 131 -18.94 -23.82 -7.05
CA CYS A 131 -18.71 -25.23 -6.78
C CYS A 131 -17.86 -25.46 -5.52
N GLU A 132 -16.87 -24.63 -5.22
CA GLU A 132 -16.04 -24.75 -4.00
C GLU A 132 -16.87 -24.65 -2.70
N ARG A 133 -18.06 -24.04 -2.77
CA ARG A 133 -18.99 -23.94 -1.63
C ARG A 133 -19.86 -25.18 -1.43
N MET A 134 -19.89 -26.07 -2.41
CA MET A 134 -20.61 -27.34 -2.30
C MET A 134 -19.85 -28.29 -1.37
N THR A 135 -20.57 -28.93 -0.45
CA THR A 135 -19.98 -29.84 0.56
C THR A 135 -19.21 -31.00 -0.10
N ALA A 136 -19.76 -31.55 -1.19
CA ALA A 136 -19.10 -32.61 -1.96
C ALA A 136 -17.79 -32.15 -2.63
N CYS A 137 -17.62 -30.84 -2.83
CA CYS A 137 -16.48 -30.21 -3.50
C CYS A 137 -15.49 -29.55 -2.53
N ALA A 138 -15.76 -29.54 -1.23
CA ALA A 138 -14.91 -28.89 -0.23
C ALA A 138 -13.47 -29.45 -0.18
N SER A 139 -13.25 -30.67 -0.71
CA SER A 139 -11.93 -31.31 -0.84
C SER A 139 -11.20 -31.04 -2.17
N GLY A 140 -11.77 -30.20 -3.04
CA GLY A 140 -11.21 -29.84 -4.35
C GLY A 140 -11.50 -30.82 -5.49
N LYS A 141 -12.24 -31.91 -5.23
CA LYS A 141 -12.55 -32.98 -6.19
C LYS A 141 -13.75 -32.68 -7.07
N CYS A 142 -13.75 -31.53 -7.74
CA CYS A 142 -14.87 -31.13 -8.61
C CYS A 142 -14.42 -30.53 -9.94
N ALA A 143 -15.27 -30.74 -10.95
CA ALA A 143 -15.23 -30.08 -12.24
C ALA A 143 -16.43 -29.12 -12.38
N PHE A 144 -16.23 -28.01 -13.08
CA PHE A 144 -17.30 -27.11 -13.49
C PHE A 144 -17.48 -27.21 -15.01
N THR A 145 -18.55 -27.89 -15.43
CA THR A 145 -18.81 -28.17 -16.84
C THR A 145 -20.22 -27.71 -17.18
N ALA A 146 -20.35 -26.86 -18.20
CA ALA A 146 -21.64 -26.38 -18.72
C ALA A 146 -22.61 -25.83 -17.64
N GLY A 147 -22.10 -25.07 -16.67
CA GLY A 147 -22.94 -24.48 -15.61
C GLY A 147 -23.30 -25.45 -14.47
N GLN A 148 -22.64 -26.61 -14.39
CA GLN A 148 -22.89 -27.61 -13.37
C GLN A 148 -21.62 -27.97 -12.59
N CYS A 149 -21.79 -28.16 -11.28
CA CYS A 149 -20.75 -28.69 -10.40
C CYS A 149 -20.86 -30.21 -10.36
N GLN A 150 -19.81 -30.90 -10.76
CA GLN A 150 -19.76 -32.36 -10.78
C GLN A 150 -18.57 -32.86 -9.95
N PRO A 151 -18.78 -33.69 -8.91
CA PRO A 151 -17.69 -34.34 -8.21
C PRO A 151 -16.99 -35.33 -9.15
N VAL A 152 -15.66 -35.34 -9.10
CA VAL A 152 -14.83 -36.23 -9.91
C VAL A 152 -14.08 -37.23 -9.03
N PRO A 153 -13.95 -38.50 -9.43
CA PRO A 153 -13.24 -39.51 -8.65
C PRO A 153 -11.71 -39.35 -8.72
N ASP A 154 -11.18 -38.84 -9.84
CA ASP A 154 -9.76 -38.61 -10.05
C ASP A 154 -9.43 -37.11 -9.94
N CYS A 155 -8.37 -36.79 -9.20
CA CYS A 155 -7.85 -35.43 -9.08
C CYS A 155 -7.35 -34.88 -10.42
N LYS A 156 -6.98 -35.74 -11.38
CA LYS A 156 -6.59 -35.33 -12.74
C LYS A 156 -7.73 -34.66 -13.51
N ASP A 157 -8.97 -35.04 -13.22
CA ASP A 157 -10.16 -34.46 -13.85
C ASP A 157 -10.68 -33.24 -13.08
N ALA A 158 -10.09 -32.94 -11.91
CA ALA A 158 -10.50 -31.82 -11.08
C ALA A 158 -9.99 -30.50 -11.64
N HIS A 159 -10.78 -29.43 -11.50
CA HIS A 159 -10.38 -28.08 -11.90
C HIS A 159 -9.09 -27.62 -11.21
N GLU A 160 -8.88 -28.04 -9.95
CA GLU A 160 -7.67 -27.74 -9.17
C GLU A 160 -6.40 -28.32 -9.79
N CYS A 161 -6.47 -29.41 -10.56
CA CYS A 161 -5.32 -29.94 -11.29
C CYS A 161 -4.87 -28.97 -12.39
N GLY A 162 -5.79 -28.52 -13.25
CA GLY A 162 -5.45 -27.60 -14.34
C GLY A 162 -5.07 -26.18 -13.88
N VAL A 163 -5.63 -25.70 -12.77
CA VAL A 163 -5.36 -24.34 -12.28
C VAL A 163 -4.18 -24.30 -11.31
N ARG A 164 -4.17 -25.17 -10.30
CA ARG A 164 -3.22 -25.17 -9.17
C ARG A 164 -2.22 -26.33 -9.21
N GLY A 165 -2.29 -27.25 -10.17
CA GLY A 165 -1.40 -28.40 -10.27
C GLY A 165 -1.73 -29.50 -9.24
N ARG A 166 -2.91 -29.49 -8.64
CA ARG A 166 -3.31 -30.47 -7.62
C ARG A 166 -3.92 -31.72 -8.26
N CYS A 167 -3.07 -32.57 -8.82
CA CYS A 167 -3.48 -33.69 -9.66
C CYS A 167 -3.42 -35.07 -8.97
N GLN A 168 -2.91 -35.16 -7.74
CA GLN A 168 -2.76 -36.43 -6.99
C GLN A 168 -3.65 -36.46 -5.75
N ASN A 169 -4.25 -37.61 -5.46
CA ASN A 169 -5.04 -37.82 -4.24
C ASN A 169 -4.13 -38.29 -3.09
N ASP A 170 -4.11 -37.57 -1.97
CA ASP A 170 -3.35 -37.92 -0.76
C ASP A 170 -4.21 -38.58 0.34
N GLY A 171 -5.49 -38.82 0.05
CA GLY A 171 -6.48 -39.35 1.00
C GLY A 171 -7.31 -38.26 1.68
N ALA A 172 -6.77 -37.06 1.88
CA ALA A 172 -7.48 -35.91 2.43
C ALA A 172 -8.05 -34.99 1.33
N GLY A 173 -7.40 -34.93 0.17
CA GLY A 173 -7.79 -34.08 -0.94
C GLY A 173 -6.89 -34.24 -2.16
N CYS A 174 -6.94 -33.26 -3.04
CA CYS A 174 -6.04 -33.18 -4.18
C CYS A 174 -4.82 -32.31 -3.85
N VAL A 175 -3.62 -32.84 -4.12
CA VAL A 175 -2.31 -32.21 -3.93
C VAL A 175 -1.49 -32.28 -5.22
N ALA A 176 -0.44 -31.47 -5.31
CA ALA A 176 0.53 -31.60 -6.39
C ALA A 176 1.48 -32.77 -6.08
N GLY A 177 1.57 -33.72 -6.99
CA GLY A 177 2.37 -34.94 -6.81
C GLY A 177 3.77 -34.82 -7.38
N ALA A 178 3.92 -34.02 -8.45
CA ALA A 178 5.17 -33.82 -9.15
C ALA A 178 5.33 -32.35 -9.59
N VAL A 179 6.57 -31.97 -9.93
CA VAL A 179 6.86 -30.61 -10.44
C VAL A 179 6.20 -30.36 -11.80
N GLU A 180 5.97 -31.42 -12.57
CA GLU A 180 5.26 -31.41 -13.84
C GLU A 180 3.81 -30.94 -13.66
N ASP A 181 3.15 -31.32 -12.57
CA ASP A 181 1.79 -30.85 -12.25
C ASP A 181 1.79 -29.33 -12.07
N CYS A 182 2.77 -28.79 -11.35
CA CYS A 182 2.92 -27.36 -11.14
C CYS A 182 3.26 -26.61 -12.43
N ARG A 183 4.11 -27.17 -13.29
CA ARG A 183 4.48 -26.56 -14.57
C ARG A 183 3.35 -26.58 -15.58
N GLY A 184 2.49 -27.59 -15.53
CA GLY A 184 1.28 -27.70 -16.35
C GLY A 184 0.12 -26.81 -15.87
N ALA A 185 0.17 -26.36 -14.60
CA ALA A 185 -0.86 -25.56 -13.99
C ALA A 185 -0.91 -24.13 -14.56
N THR A 186 -2.12 -23.57 -14.67
CA THR A 186 -2.35 -22.19 -15.13
C THR A 186 -1.64 -21.14 -14.26
N LEU A 187 -1.50 -21.41 -12.96
CA LEU A 187 -0.82 -20.50 -12.01
C LEU A 187 0.70 -20.40 -12.22
N CYS A 188 1.34 -21.35 -12.91
CA CYS A 188 2.76 -21.25 -13.21
C CYS A 188 3.08 -20.07 -14.16
N PRO A 189 2.51 -19.98 -15.38
CA PRO A 189 2.76 -18.84 -16.27
C PRO A 189 2.10 -17.54 -15.80
N SER A 190 1.02 -17.58 -15.00
CA SER A 190 0.39 -16.34 -14.49
C SER A 190 1.14 -15.75 -13.30
N ASP A 191 1.45 -16.58 -12.29
CA ASP A 191 1.89 -16.13 -10.96
C ASP A 191 3.26 -16.69 -10.54
N GLY A 192 3.88 -17.54 -11.36
CA GLY A 192 5.22 -18.11 -11.12
C GLY A 192 5.23 -19.28 -10.15
N LEU A 193 4.08 -19.90 -9.88
CA LEU A 193 3.96 -21.06 -8.98
C LEU A 193 4.33 -22.38 -9.69
N CYS A 194 5.58 -22.47 -10.14
CA CYS A 194 6.05 -23.58 -10.99
C CYS A 194 6.87 -24.65 -10.25
N SER A 195 7.16 -24.43 -8.96
CA SER A 195 7.96 -25.35 -8.13
C SER A 195 7.06 -26.13 -7.17
N LEU A 196 7.44 -27.35 -6.79
CA LEU A 196 6.69 -28.18 -5.83
C LEU A 196 7.31 -28.07 -4.43
N ALA A 197 6.48 -27.81 -3.42
CA ALA A 197 6.85 -27.88 -2.01
C ALA A 197 5.65 -28.35 -1.17
N ASP A 198 5.86 -29.37 -0.34
CA ASP A 198 4.84 -29.87 0.61
C ASP A 198 3.46 -30.14 -0.02
N GLY A 199 3.46 -30.75 -1.22
CA GLY A 199 2.23 -31.05 -1.97
C GLY A 199 1.54 -29.83 -2.59
N VAL A 200 2.19 -28.67 -2.62
CA VAL A 200 1.64 -27.42 -3.15
C VAL A 200 2.59 -26.77 -4.17
N CYS A 201 2.01 -26.15 -5.19
CA CYS A 201 2.76 -25.38 -6.17
C CYS A 201 3.09 -23.98 -5.62
N VAL A 202 4.38 -23.65 -5.63
CA VAL A 202 4.96 -22.46 -5.01
C VAL A 202 5.96 -21.77 -5.95
N ALA A 203 6.25 -20.51 -5.68
CA ALA A 203 7.37 -19.78 -6.29
C ALA A 203 8.63 -19.90 -5.42
N GLN A 204 9.56 -20.76 -5.82
CA GLN A 204 10.85 -20.91 -5.16
C GLN A 204 12.00 -20.31 -5.98
N LEU A 205 11.97 -20.47 -7.30
CA LEU A 205 13.06 -20.05 -8.16
C LEU A 205 12.83 -18.64 -8.71
N PRO A 206 13.85 -17.76 -8.72
CA PRO A 206 13.73 -16.44 -9.34
C PRO A 206 13.38 -16.47 -10.83
N GLY A 207 13.73 -17.55 -11.53
CA GLY A 207 13.35 -17.75 -12.93
C GLY A 207 11.85 -17.87 -13.13
N ASP A 208 11.14 -18.51 -12.21
CA ASP A 208 9.70 -18.75 -12.31
C ASP A 208 8.93 -17.43 -12.20
N CYS A 209 9.26 -16.63 -11.19
CA CYS A 209 8.68 -15.29 -11.04
C CYS A 209 8.97 -14.36 -12.21
N ARG A 210 10.20 -14.37 -12.74
CA ARG A 210 10.57 -13.47 -13.85
C ARG A 210 9.85 -13.78 -15.17
N ARG A 211 9.46 -15.04 -15.39
CA ARG A 211 8.70 -15.44 -16.59
C ARG A 211 7.18 -15.26 -16.41
N ALA A 212 6.71 -15.14 -15.17
CA ALA A 212 5.29 -15.00 -14.87
C ALA A 212 4.70 -13.68 -15.37
N ALA A 213 3.43 -13.72 -15.80
CA ALA A 213 2.69 -12.53 -16.19
C ALA A 213 2.60 -11.50 -15.04
N ALA A 214 2.53 -11.96 -13.78
CA ALA A 214 2.55 -11.10 -12.60
C ALA A 214 3.81 -10.23 -12.50
N CYS A 215 4.99 -10.70 -12.95
CA CYS A 215 6.19 -9.87 -13.00
C CYS A 215 6.05 -8.75 -14.03
N LEU A 216 5.60 -9.05 -15.24
CA LEU A 216 5.42 -8.05 -16.30
C LEU A 216 4.35 -7.01 -15.95
N LYS A 217 3.20 -7.47 -15.44
CA LYS A 217 2.04 -6.59 -15.18
C LYS A 217 2.16 -5.85 -13.86
N GLN A 218 2.62 -6.53 -12.81
CA GLN A 218 2.54 -6.05 -11.43
C GLN A 218 3.91 -5.87 -10.76
N GLY A 219 5.02 -6.18 -11.42
CA GLY A 219 6.37 -6.07 -10.86
C GLY A 219 6.71 -7.14 -9.83
N ARG A 220 5.90 -8.20 -9.71
CA ARG A 220 6.11 -9.31 -8.76
C ARG A 220 7.14 -10.31 -9.32
N CYS A 221 8.41 -9.93 -9.31
CA CYS A 221 9.48 -10.61 -10.04
C CYS A 221 10.42 -11.48 -9.20
N SER A 222 10.25 -11.49 -7.87
CA SER A 222 11.13 -12.19 -6.94
C SER A 222 10.37 -13.15 -6.02
N PRO A 223 10.88 -14.36 -5.74
CA PRO A 223 10.23 -15.32 -4.86
C PRO A 223 10.43 -14.92 -3.39
N ARG A 224 9.37 -15.03 -2.58
CA ARG A 224 9.40 -14.91 -1.13
C ARG A 224 8.24 -15.68 -0.53
N SER A 225 8.54 -16.54 0.45
CA SER A 225 7.52 -17.31 1.19
C SER A 225 6.55 -18.06 0.27
N GLY A 226 7.08 -18.68 -0.79
CA GLY A 226 6.30 -19.48 -1.75
C GLY A 226 5.48 -18.67 -2.77
N ALA A 227 5.58 -17.34 -2.80
CA ALA A 227 4.88 -16.49 -3.77
C ALA A 227 5.85 -15.54 -4.49
N CYS A 228 5.48 -15.11 -5.70
CA CYS A 228 6.17 -14.02 -6.36
C CYS A 228 5.73 -12.68 -5.78
N VAL A 229 6.69 -11.81 -5.49
CA VAL A 229 6.49 -10.50 -4.86
C VAL A 229 7.42 -9.46 -5.49
N ALA A 230 7.11 -8.18 -5.29
CA ALA A 230 8.00 -7.08 -5.61
C ALA A 230 8.92 -6.80 -4.41
N LEU A 231 10.22 -7.09 -4.54
CA LEU A 231 11.22 -6.84 -3.49
C LEU A 231 11.95 -5.51 -3.65
N ARG A 232 11.97 -4.95 -4.86
CA ARG A 232 12.78 -3.78 -5.20
C ARG A 232 12.04 -2.86 -6.18
N ASP A 233 12.28 -1.55 -6.06
CA ASP A 233 11.68 -0.55 -6.95
C ASP A 233 12.00 -0.80 -8.43
N ASN A 234 13.17 -1.35 -8.76
CA ASN A 234 13.52 -1.65 -10.15
C ASN A 234 12.62 -2.72 -10.78
N GLU A 235 12.04 -3.62 -9.99
CA GLU A 235 11.04 -4.59 -10.44
C GLU A 235 9.72 -3.87 -10.75
N CYS A 236 9.30 -2.96 -9.88
CA CYS A 236 8.11 -2.14 -10.08
C CYS A 236 8.24 -1.21 -11.29
N ARG A 237 9.38 -0.51 -11.45
CA ARG A 237 9.63 0.41 -12.57
C ARG A 237 9.57 -0.25 -13.94
N ARG A 238 9.85 -1.56 -14.00
CA ARG A 238 9.78 -2.33 -15.25
C ARG A 238 8.37 -2.84 -15.57
N SER A 239 7.43 -2.72 -14.63
CA SER A 239 6.07 -3.24 -14.77
C SER A 239 5.16 -2.33 -15.61
N GLU A 240 4.11 -2.91 -16.17
CA GLU A 240 3.01 -2.13 -16.76
C GLU A 240 2.30 -1.26 -15.72
N GLY A 241 2.12 -1.73 -14.49
CA GLY A 241 1.51 -0.97 -13.41
C GLY A 241 2.26 0.33 -13.09
N CYS A 242 3.59 0.36 -13.22
CA CYS A 242 4.34 1.61 -13.14
C CYS A 242 4.02 2.55 -14.32
N ARG A 243 4.07 2.04 -15.55
CA ARG A 243 3.86 2.86 -16.76
C ARG A 243 2.43 3.42 -16.90
N ARG A 244 1.42 2.66 -16.50
CA ARG A 244 0.00 3.05 -16.61
C ARG A 244 -0.54 3.70 -15.35
N ASP A 245 -0.15 3.19 -14.17
CA ASP A 245 -0.76 3.60 -12.90
C ASP A 245 0.21 4.34 -11.96
N GLY A 246 1.48 4.54 -12.34
CA GLY A 246 2.50 5.16 -11.48
C GLY A 246 2.95 4.30 -10.29
N LYS A 247 2.63 2.99 -10.28
CA LYS A 247 3.00 2.04 -9.22
C LYS A 247 4.47 1.61 -9.33
N CYS A 248 5.39 2.52 -9.06
CA CYS A 248 6.82 2.35 -9.37
C CYS A 248 7.70 2.01 -8.15
N SER A 249 7.12 1.84 -6.95
CA SER A 249 7.87 1.56 -5.71
C SER A 249 7.45 0.23 -5.06
N ALA A 250 8.41 -0.56 -4.56
CA ALA A 250 8.14 -1.86 -3.93
C ALA A 250 7.88 -1.72 -2.42
N ARG A 251 6.71 -2.19 -1.97
CA ARG A 251 6.26 -2.15 -0.57
C ARG A 251 5.40 -3.36 -0.23
N GLY A 252 5.70 -4.01 0.90
CA GLY A 252 4.92 -5.17 1.37
C GLY A 252 4.81 -6.31 0.36
N GLY A 253 5.78 -6.45 -0.54
CA GLY A 253 5.74 -7.43 -1.63
C GLY A 253 4.89 -7.04 -2.84
N THR A 254 4.41 -5.80 -2.92
CA THR A 254 3.60 -5.27 -4.03
C THR A 254 4.15 -3.95 -4.56
N CYS A 255 3.74 -3.56 -5.75
CA CYS A 255 4.09 -2.26 -6.30
C CYS A 255 3.01 -1.22 -5.96
N VAL A 256 3.44 -0.11 -5.36
CA VAL A 256 2.60 1.01 -4.94
C VAL A 256 3.01 2.30 -5.65
N LYS A 257 2.12 3.29 -5.67
CA LYS A 257 2.41 4.60 -6.23
C LYS A 257 3.56 5.26 -5.45
N SER A 258 4.58 5.72 -6.18
CA SER A 258 5.66 6.50 -5.57
C SER A 258 5.16 7.90 -5.22
N CYS A 259 5.36 8.35 -3.98
CA CYS A 259 5.03 9.73 -3.62
C CYS A 259 5.79 10.75 -4.48
N ARG A 260 7.03 10.45 -4.85
CA ARG A 260 7.87 11.33 -5.67
C ARG A 260 7.37 11.53 -7.10
N GLU A 261 6.58 10.59 -7.62
CA GLU A 261 6.03 10.66 -8.98
C GLU A 261 4.56 11.10 -8.97
N SER A 262 4.00 11.41 -7.80
CA SER A 262 2.61 11.83 -7.67
C SER A 262 2.42 13.31 -7.98
N GLU A 263 1.23 13.68 -8.47
CA GLU A 263 0.80 15.08 -8.57
C GLU A 263 0.84 15.80 -7.22
N ALA A 264 0.62 15.08 -6.12
CA ALA A 264 0.71 15.63 -4.77
C ALA A 264 2.14 16.12 -4.45
N CYS A 265 3.16 15.43 -4.94
CA CYS A 265 4.56 15.87 -4.88
C CYS A 265 4.81 17.04 -5.83
N ALA A 266 4.48 16.88 -7.11
CA ALA A 266 4.74 17.90 -8.14
C ALA A 266 4.07 19.25 -7.82
N ASN A 267 2.83 19.23 -7.32
CA ASN A 267 2.07 20.44 -7.06
C ASN A 267 2.23 20.93 -5.62
N GLY A 268 2.31 20.03 -4.64
CA GLY A 268 2.19 20.38 -3.22
C GLY A 268 3.35 19.94 -2.33
N GLY A 269 4.46 19.46 -2.90
CA GLY A 269 5.66 19.03 -2.18
C GLY A 269 5.48 17.78 -1.33
N ARG A 270 4.36 17.05 -1.48
CA ARG A 270 4.10 15.81 -0.74
C ARG A 270 4.83 14.65 -1.40
N CYS A 271 6.15 14.61 -1.25
CA CYS A 271 7.03 13.66 -1.95
C CYS A 271 7.52 12.48 -1.10
N GLY A 272 7.27 12.51 0.22
CA GLY A 272 7.68 11.46 1.15
C GLY A 272 6.52 10.65 1.69
N GLU A 273 6.86 9.57 2.39
CA GLU A 273 5.92 8.70 3.09
C GLU A 273 5.93 9.02 4.60
N PRO A 274 4.80 8.87 5.31
CA PRO A 274 4.78 9.03 6.75
C PRO A 274 5.57 7.88 7.39
N PRO A 275 6.34 8.15 8.45
CA PRO A 275 7.21 7.16 9.09
C PRO A 275 6.46 5.94 9.66
N ALA A 276 5.13 6.00 9.77
CA ALA A 276 4.26 4.93 10.27
C ALA A 276 3.13 4.56 9.29
N ALA A 277 3.33 4.72 7.97
CA ALA A 277 2.32 4.31 6.99
C ALA A 277 1.98 2.81 7.16
N ARG A 278 0.73 2.51 7.50
CA ARG A 278 0.22 1.13 7.43
C ARG A 278 0.11 0.72 5.97
N ALA A 279 0.30 -0.57 5.70
CA ALA A 279 0.14 -1.12 4.36
C ALA A 279 -1.27 -0.79 3.83
N GLY A 280 -1.36 0.02 2.77
CA GLY A 280 -2.63 0.41 2.13
C GLY A 280 -3.03 1.88 2.30
N GLU A 281 -2.48 2.62 3.26
CA GLU A 281 -2.78 4.05 3.51
C GLU A 281 -1.57 4.94 3.22
N ALA A 282 -1.01 4.82 2.02
CA ALA A 282 0.06 5.72 1.59
C ALA A 282 -0.51 7.11 1.28
N SER A 283 -0.67 7.95 2.30
CA SER A 283 -0.85 9.39 2.12
C SER A 283 0.51 10.05 2.03
N CYS A 284 0.82 10.66 0.88
CA CYS A 284 2.09 11.33 0.70
C CYS A 284 2.18 12.60 1.55
N ILE A 285 3.34 12.86 2.13
CA ILE A 285 3.61 13.99 3.03
C ILE A 285 4.85 14.76 2.57
N VAL A 286 4.98 16.01 3.04
CA VAL A 286 6.24 16.75 2.93
C VAL A 286 7.21 16.17 3.96
N VAL A 287 8.44 15.85 3.55
CA VAL A 287 9.48 15.35 4.47
C VAL A 287 10.71 16.26 4.51
N SER A 288 10.79 17.24 3.61
CA SER A 288 11.87 18.22 3.57
C SER A 288 11.46 19.51 2.87
N ASP A 289 12.19 20.60 3.12
CA ASP A 289 12.06 21.85 2.38
C ASP A 289 12.33 21.66 0.89
N GLN A 290 13.25 20.74 0.54
CA GLN A 290 13.56 20.44 -0.85
C GLN A 290 12.34 19.95 -1.63
N ASP A 291 11.42 19.23 -0.98
CA ASP A 291 10.18 18.79 -1.61
C ASP A 291 9.27 19.99 -1.93
N CYS A 292 9.21 20.97 -1.02
CA CYS A 292 8.46 22.21 -1.22
C CYS A 292 9.08 23.09 -2.30
N GLN A 293 10.41 23.26 -2.29
CA GLN A 293 11.14 24.08 -3.25
C GLN A 293 10.98 23.60 -4.70
N LYS A 294 10.82 22.29 -4.92
CA LYS A 294 10.60 21.70 -6.24
C LYS A 294 9.14 21.72 -6.68
N ALA A 295 8.21 21.95 -5.76
CA ALA A 295 6.79 21.90 -6.04
C ALA A 295 6.28 23.21 -6.66
N ALA A 296 5.24 23.10 -7.49
CA ALA A 296 4.61 24.26 -8.12
C ALA A 296 4.11 25.29 -7.08
N ILE A 297 3.65 24.85 -5.91
CA ILE A 297 3.17 25.72 -4.83
C ILE A 297 4.24 26.72 -4.33
N CYS A 298 5.53 26.38 -4.42
CA CYS A 298 6.61 27.30 -4.07
C CYS A 298 6.68 28.47 -5.08
N ALA A 299 6.71 28.17 -6.37
CA ALA A 299 6.77 29.20 -7.42
C ALA A 299 5.48 30.04 -7.48
N GLU A 300 4.32 29.42 -7.27
CA GLU A 300 3.01 30.09 -7.36
C GLU A 300 2.68 30.90 -6.10
N LEU A 301 2.81 30.30 -4.91
CA LEU A 301 2.33 30.88 -3.64
C LEU A 301 3.43 31.29 -2.66
N GLY A 302 4.71 30.99 -2.95
CA GLY A 302 5.82 31.26 -2.03
C GLY A 302 5.86 30.30 -0.85
N HIS A 303 5.27 29.11 -0.98
CA HIS A 303 5.29 28.08 0.06
C HIS A 303 6.45 27.12 -0.21
N CYS A 304 7.66 27.52 0.18
CA CYS A 304 8.89 26.81 -0.17
C CYS A 304 9.55 26.08 1.02
N SER A 305 9.00 26.22 2.23
CA SER A 305 9.51 25.59 3.45
C SER A 305 8.52 24.57 4.02
N MET A 306 9.03 23.53 4.69
CA MET A 306 8.25 22.53 5.39
C MET A 306 7.74 23.09 6.72
N GLY A 307 6.43 23.29 6.82
CA GLY A 307 5.76 23.68 8.05
C GLY A 307 5.55 22.51 9.03
N LEU A 308 5.18 22.85 10.27
CA LEU A 308 4.95 21.89 11.37
C LEU A 308 3.86 20.85 11.05
N ALA A 309 2.89 21.20 10.20
CA ALA A 309 1.83 20.30 9.77
C ALA A 309 2.22 19.40 8.59
N ARG A 310 3.51 19.29 8.26
CA ARG A 310 4.04 18.55 7.10
C ARG A 310 3.39 18.98 5.78
N ARG A 311 3.25 20.28 5.63
CA ARG A 311 2.78 20.96 4.42
C ARG A 311 3.77 22.04 4.04
N CYS A 312 3.76 22.42 2.77
CA CYS A 312 4.55 23.55 2.31
C CYS A 312 3.89 24.84 2.77
N GLU A 313 4.70 25.69 3.39
CA GLU A 313 4.33 26.97 3.99
C GLU A 313 5.39 28.01 3.61
N ALA A 314 5.04 29.30 3.71
CA ALA A 314 6.00 30.39 3.56
C ALA A 314 6.86 30.52 4.83
N GLY A 315 8.16 30.25 4.71
CA GLY A 315 9.13 30.35 5.80
C GLY A 315 9.55 31.79 6.10
N ASP A 316 9.68 32.63 5.07
CA ASP A 316 10.11 34.02 5.20
C ASP A 316 9.62 34.91 4.02
N ASP A 317 9.87 36.21 4.14
CA ASP A 317 9.51 37.20 3.11
C ASP A 317 10.29 37.00 1.79
N VAL A 318 11.43 36.32 1.81
CA VAL A 318 12.21 36.03 0.60
C VAL A 318 11.46 35.01 -0.26
N GLU A 319 10.92 33.96 0.35
CA GLU A 319 10.07 32.98 -0.34
C GLU A 319 8.81 33.64 -0.94
N CYS A 320 8.12 34.48 -0.15
CA CYS A 320 6.96 35.21 -0.63
C CYS A 320 7.28 36.15 -1.79
N ARG A 321 8.37 36.92 -1.71
CA ARG A 321 8.77 37.86 -2.77
C ARG A 321 9.11 37.20 -4.10
N ARG A 322 9.56 35.95 -4.10
CA ARG A 322 9.88 35.20 -5.33
C ARG A 322 8.64 34.60 -5.99
N SER A 323 7.51 34.56 -5.29
CA SER A 323 6.28 33.95 -5.78
C SER A 323 5.59 34.77 -6.86
N ARG A 324 4.80 34.09 -7.70
CA ARG A 324 3.84 34.74 -8.59
C ARG A 324 2.78 35.52 -7.81
N LEU A 325 2.33 34.99 -6.67
CA LEU A 325 1.36 35.63 -5.79
C LEU A 325 1.79 37.03 -5.32
N CYS A 326 3.07 37.22 -4.96
CA CYS A 326 3.60 38.55 -4.64
C CYS A 326 3.54 39.48 -5.85
N ARG A 327 4.03 39.04 -7.02
CA ARG A 327 4.06 39.87 -8.24
C ARG A 327 2.66 40.29 -8.71
N GLU A 328 1.68 39.39 -8.64
CA GLU A 328 0.33 39.66 -9.13
C GLU A 328 -0.54 40.34 -8.08
N GLN A 329 -0.47 39.92 -6.82
CA GLN A 329 -1.41 40.33 -5.77
C GLN A 329 -0.79 41.19 -4.66
N GLY A 330 0.50 41.48 -4.71
CA GLY A 330 1.19 42.26 -3.68
C GLY A 330 1.39 41.50 -2.36
N ARG A 331 1.25 40.16 -2.36
CA ARG A 331 1.37 39.34 -1.16
C ARG A 331 2.83 38.92 -0.93
N CYS A 332 3.65 39.82 -0.41
CA CYS A 332 5.10 39.65 -0.39
C CYS A 332 5.69 39.43 1.01
N THR A 333 4.90 39.55 2.07
CA THR A 333 5.32 39.35 3.47
C THR A 333 4.82 38.00 4.02
N ALA A 334 5.68 37.20 4.64
CA ALA A 334 5.34 35.94 5.27
C ALA A 334 4.72 36.16 6.65
N THR A 335 3.57 35.54 6.88
CA THR A 335 2.88 35.57 8.17
C THR A 335 2.13 34.26 8.39
N ARG A 336 2.50 33.54 9.46
CA ARG A 336 1.88 32.26 9.86
C ARG A 336 1.82 31.26 8.69
N GLY A 337 2.96 31.06 8.02
CA GLY A 337 3.10 30.10 6.94
C GLY A 337 2.44 30.49 5.62
N ARG A 338 1.96 31.73 5.47
CA ARG A 338 1.32 32.23 4.25
C ARG A 338 1.84 33.61 3.86
N CYS A 339 1.72 33.95 2.58
CA CYS A 339 2.09 35.27 2.08
C CYS A 339 0.91 36.25 2.15
N TRP A 340 1.17 37.46 2.60
CA TRP A 340 0.22 38.56 2.74
C TRP A 340 0.85 39.87 2.28
N PRO A 341 0.07 40.88 1.87
CA PRO A 341 0.58 42.23 1.71
C PRO A 341 0.94 42.78 3.09
N GLY A 342 2.17 43.23 3.27
CA GLY A 342 2.66 43.85 4.49
C GLY A 342 2.67 45.38 4.44
N SER A 343 2.56 45.96 3.23
CA SER A 343 2.63 47.41 3.06
C SER A 343 1.87 47.90 1.84
N LYS A 344 1.58 49.21 1.81
CA LYS A 344 1.02 49.88 0.63
C LYS A 344 1.92 49.74 -0.60
N ALA A 345 3.24 49.84 -0.41
CA ALA A 345 4.22 49.71 -1.50
C ALA A 345 4.12 48.34 -2.20
N GLU A 346 3.89 47.25 -1.45
CA GLU A 346 3.69 45.92 -2.04
C GLU A 346 2.40 45.85 -2.87
N CYS A 347 1.32 46.50 -2.42
CA CYS A 347 0.08 46.60 -3.19
C CYS A 347 0.28 47.40 -4.47
N GLU A 348 0.95 48.55 -4.42
CA GLU A 348 1.20 49.42 -5.59
C GLU A 348 2.04 48.74 -6.67
N GLN A 349 2.98 47.88 -6.28
CA GLN A 349 3.85 47.16 -7.23
C GLN A 349 3.14 46.00 -7.94
N SER A 350 2.00 45.56 -7.43
CA SER A 350 1.29 44.38 -7.93
C SER A 350 0.71 44.59 -9.34
N THR A 351 0.93 43.61 -10.23
CA THR A 351 0.49 43.70 -11.64
C THR A 351 -1.00 43.49 -11.82
N VAL A 352 -1.64 42.74 -10.92
CA VAL A 352 -3.07 42.45 -10.99
C VAL A 352 -3.84 43.31 -10.00
N ALA A 353 -3.52 43.24 -8.70
CA ALA A 353 -4.34 43.92 -7.69
C ALA A 353 -4.38 45.44 -7.88
N CYS A 354 -3.24 46.12 -8.01
CA CYS A 354 -3.21 47.56 -8.24
C CYS A 354 -3.39 47.91 -9.72
N LYS A 355 -2.49 47.46 -10.61
CA LYS A 355 -2.47 47.95 -12.00
C LYS A 355 -3.70 47.58 -12.82
N ARG A 356 -4.32 46.42 -12.56
CA ARG A 356 -5.50 45.95 -13.30
C ARG A 356 -6.81 46.21 -12.57
N GLU A 357 -6.84 46.05 -11.25
CA GLU A 357 -8.07 46.09 -10.45
C GLU A 357 -8.23 47.37 -9.61
N GLY A 358 -7.21 48.23 -9.59
CA GLY A 358 -7.18 49.51 -8.86
C GLY A 358 -6.99 49.38 -7.35
N ARG A 359 -6.70 48.17 -6.83
CA ARG A 359 -6.51 47.90 -5.40
C ARG A 359 -5.08 48.23 -4.95
N CYS A 360 -4.77 49.52 -4.80
CA CYS A 360 -3.41 50.01 -4.54
C CYS A 360 -3.12 50.36 -3.07
N ASN A 361 -4.14 50.47 -2.21
CA ASN A 361 -3.98 50.76 -0.78
C ASN A 361 -3.86 49.46 0.03
N HIS A 362 -3.16 49.52 1.17
CA HIS A 362 -3.04 48.39 2.10
C HIS A 362 -3.93 48.59 3.33
N ASP A 363 -4.78 47.60 3.60
CA ASP A 363 -5.64 47.54 4.79
C ASP A 363 -5.69 46.11 5.35
N ALA A 364 -5.29 45.96 6.61
CA ALA A 364 -5.36 44.71 7.38
C ALA A 364 -4.89 43.45 6.60
N GLY A 365 -3.73 43.52 5.94
CA GLY A 365 -3.20 42.40 5.16
C GLY A 365 -3.93 42.17 3.82
N ARG A 366 -4.57 43.20 3.25
CA ARG A 366 -5.23 43.11 1.95
C ARG A 366 -4.94 44.36 1.13
N CYS A 367 -4.91 44.18 -0.20
CA CYS A 367 -4.90 45.29 -1.12
C CYS A 367 -6.34 45.71 -1.44
N VAL A 368 -6.65 46.99 -1.22
CA VAL A 368 -7.96 47.64 -1.39
C VAL A 368 -7.83 48.87 -2.29
N ARG A 369 -8.95 49.39 -2.82
CA ARG A 369 -8.95 50.52 -3.76
C ARG A 369 -8.44 51.82 -3.16
#